data_AF-A0A7S1PUT5-F1
#
_entry.id   AF-A0A7S1PUT5-F1
#
_cell.length_a   1.000
_cell.length_b   1.000
_cell.length_c   1.000
_cell.angle_alpha   90.00
_cell.angle_beta   90.00
_cell.angle_gamma   90.00
#
_symmetry.space_group_name_H-M   'P 1'
#
loop_
_entity.id
_entity.type
_entity.pdbx_description
1 polymer ?
#
loop_
_entity_poly.entity_id
_entity_poly.type
_entity_poly.pdbx_seq_one_letter_code
_entity_poly.pdbx_strand_id
1 'polypeptide(L)'
;MEYAGEDIASKLRRVRSALAELGAEALVLSALDQIAWLFNLRGSDIECNPVFFSYAIVKEDGALLFLRPLDEGRAGLSSELEALLRGAGVTPRPYRRFFAEAPGELKGKKVFIEKSSCSVAIRDLVPEELQIHGQSPAEGFKAAKNEKEIE
;
A
#
# COMPACT_ATOMS: atom_id res chain seq x y z
N MET A 1 -20.39 -6.01 -2.06
CA MET A 1 -19.67 -4.74 -1.74
C MET A 1 -19.93 -4.32 -0.29
N GLU A 2 -20.02 -5.25 0.67
CA GLU A 2 -20.74 -4.98 1.93
C GLU A 2 -19.89 -4.99 3.23
N TYR A 3 -18.56 -5.06 3.16
CA TYR A 3 -17.74 -5.12 4.39
C TYR A 3 -16.56 -4.13 4.47
N ALA A 4 -16.47 -3.17 3.55
CA ALA A 4 -15.59 -2.03 3.70
C ALA A 4 -16.36 -0.83 3.15
N GLY A 5 -16.96 -0.02 4.00
CA GLY A 5 -17.85 1.09 3.62
C GLY A 5 -17.24 2.20 2.75
N GLU A 6 -16.05 1.98 2.18
CA GLU A 6 -15.33 2.87 1.29
C GLU A 6 -14.55 2.08 0.22
N ASP A 7 -14.63 2.50 -1.04
CA ASP A 7 -13.90 1.90 -2.15
C ASP A 7 -12.38 2.23 -2.14
N ILE A 8 -11.56 1.40 -2.80
CA ILE A 8 -10.10 1.55 -2.84
C ILE A 8 -9.67 2.91 -3.38
N ALA A 9 -10.34 3.38 -4.44
CA ALA A 9 -9.99 4.64 -5.08
C ALA A 9 -10.24 5.83 -4.13
N SER A 10 -11.29 5.79 -3.32
CA SER A 10 -11.59 6.78 -2.29
C SER A 10 -10.54 6.78 -1.18
N LYS A 11 -10.17 5.61 -0.66
CA LYS A 11 -9.09 5.50 0.34
C LYS A 11 -7.77 6.04 -0.20
N LEU A 12 -7.41 5.69 -1.44
CA LEU A 12 -6.22 6.21 -2.10
C LEU A 12 -6.27 7.73 -2.27
N ARG A 13 -7.42 8.32 -2.65
CA ARG A 13 -7.57 9.77 -2.71
C ARG A 13 -7.32 10.42 -1.36
N ARG A 14 -7.92 9.90 -0.27
CA ARG A 14 -7.71 10.43 1.08
C ARG A 14 -6.25 10.38 1.52
N VAL A 15 -5.59 9.24 1.29
CA VAL A 15 -4.16 9.07 1.59
C VAL A 15 -3.32 10.07 0.79
N ARG A 16 -3.58 10.22 -0.51
CA ARG A 16 -2.87 11.18 -1.38
C ARG A 16 -3.05 12.62 -0.91
N SER A 17 -4.27 13.02 -0.54
CA SER A 17 -4.52 14.37 -0.01
C SER A 17 -3.68 14.63 1.26
N ALA A 18 -3.64 13.65 2.19
CA ALA A 18 -2.82 13.77 3.38
C ALA A 18 -1.31 13.82 3.08
N LEU A 19 -0.84 13.07 2.07
CA LEU A 19 0.56 13.14 1.64
C LEU A 19 0.91 14.51 1.05
N ALA A 20 0.02 15.08 0.25
CA ALA A 20 0.20 16.41 -0.32
C ALA A 20 0.29 17.50 0.76
N GLU A 21 -0.53 17.42 1.82
CA GLU A 21 -0.45 18.31 2.98
C GLU A 21 0.89 18.20 3.73
N LEU A 22 1.48 17.00 3.74
CA LEU A 22 2.78 16.72 4.33
C LEU A 22 3.96 17.05 3.39
N GLY A 23 3.69 17.47 2.15
CA GLY A 23 4.71 17.72 1.14
C GLY A 23 5.42 16.46 0.62
N ALA A 24 4.77 15.29 0.73
CA ALA A 24 5.25 14.01 0.23
C ALA A 24 4.61 13.68 -1.12
N GLU A 25 5.42 13.18 -2.06
CA GLU A 25 5.01 12.79 -3.42
C GLU A 25 4.75 11.27 -3.53
N ALA A 26 5.24 10.50 -2.55
CA ALA A 26 5.02 9.07 -2.47
C ALA A 26 4.94 8.58 -1.01
N LEU A 27 4.30 7.44 -0.81
CA LEU A 27 4.25 6.73 0.47
C LEU A 27 4.65 5.28 0.26
N VAL A 28 5.56 4.79 1.10
CA VAL A 28 5.92 3.38 1.16
C VAL A 28 5.26 2.73 2.37
N LEU A 29 4.51 1.66 2.12
CA LEU A 29 3.86 0.85 3.15
C LEU A 29 4.49 -0.55 3.20
N SER A 30 4.82 -0.98 4.41
CA SER A 30 5.26 -2.35 4.73
C SER A 30 4.39 -3.02 5.80
N ALA A 31 3.56 -2.25 6.50
CA ALA A 31 2.59 -2.75 7.48
C ALA A 31 1.42 -3.46 6.77
N LEU A 32 1.29 -4.77 6.99
CA LEU A 32 0.37 -5.63 6.24
C LEU A 32 -1.10 -5.31 6.51
N ASP A 33 -1.41 -4.87 7.72
CA ASP A 33 -2.74 -4.43 8.13
C ASP A 33 -3.15 -3.12 7.47
N GLN A 34 -2.20 -2.20 7.24
CA GLN A 34 -2.46 -0.97 6.48
C GLN A 34 -2.66 -1.25 4.99
N ILE A 35 -1.86 -2.13 4.42
CA ILE A 35 -2.00 -2.57 3.03
C ILE A 35 -3.36 -3.26 2.85
N ALA A 36 -3.72 -4.18 3.75
CA ALA A 36 -5.02 -4.85 3.72
C ALA A 36 -6.20 -3.85 3.79
N TRP A 37 -6.12 -2.86 4.70
CA TRP A 37 -7.13 -1.82 4.81
C TRP A 37 -7.22 -0.93 3.57
N LEU A 38 -6.09 -0.50 3.00
CA LEU A 38 -6.04 0.42 1.87
C LEU A 38 -6.58 -0.21 0.59
N PHE A 39 -6.24 -1.48 0.34
CA PHE A 39 -6.60 -2.20 -0.89
C PHE A 39 -7.77 -3.16 -0.72
N ASN A 40 -8.49 -3.09 0.41
CA ASN A 40 -9.62 -3.99 0.74
C ASN A 40 -9.28 -5.48 0.56
N LEU A 41 -8.04 -5.88 0.84
CA LEU A 41 -7.59 -7.26 0.71
C LEU A 41 -7.94 -8.03 2.00
N ARG A 42 -8.67 -9.13 1.91
CA ARG A 42 -8.81 -10.06 3.02
C ARG A 42 -7.88 -11.25 2.84
N GLY A 43 -7.45 -11.84 3.96
CA GLY A 43 -6.65 -13.06 3.95
C GLY A 43 -7.34 -14.27 3.30
N SER A 44 -8.66 -14.20 3.09
CA SER A 44 -9.44 -15.20 2.34
C SER A 44 -9.32 -15.04 0.82
N ASP A 45 -9.02 -13.84 0.31
CA ASP A 45 -8.89 -13.56 -1.13
C ASP A 45 -7.51 -13.95 -1.67
N ILE A 46 -6.58 -14.28 -0.76
CA ILE A 46 -5.25 -14.78 -1.06
C ILE A 46 -5.19 -16.22 -0.55
N GLU A 47 -5.19 -17.19 -1.46
CA GLU A 47 -5.03 -18.60 -1.11
C GLU A 47 -3.80 -18.79 -0.22
N CYS A 48 -4.05 -19.21 1.02
CA CYS A 48 -3.06 -19.63 2.01
C CYS A 48 -2.25 -18.55 2.77
N ASN A 49 -2.85 -17.47 3.32
CA ASN A 49 -2.33 -16.95 4.61
C ASN A 49 -3.26 -15.92 5.30
N PRO A 50 -3.50 -16.03 6.63
CA PRO A 50 -4.15 -14.95 7.40
C PRO A 50 -3.31 -13.66 7.45
N VAL A 51 -2.04 -13.72 7.04
CA VAL A 51 -1.10 -12.60 6.95
C VAL A 51 -0.28 -12.73 5.65
N PHE A 52 -0.65 -12.01 4.60
CA PHE A 52 0.04 -12.05 3.31
C PHE A 52 1.20 -11.05 3.28
N PHE A 53 2.40 -11.48 2.90
CA PHE A 53 3.53 -10.57 2.75
C PHE A 53 3.33 -9.66 1.55
N SER A 54 3.37 -8.36 1.79
CA SER A 54 3.16 -7.34 0.77
C SER A 54 3.94 -6.07 1.06
N TYR A 55 4.19 -5.31 0.00
CA TYR A 55 4.61 -3.91 0.07
C TYR A 55 3.69 -3.09 -0.82
N ALA A 56 3.56 -1.80 -0.53
CA ALA A 56 2.88 -0.89 -1.45
C ALA A 56 3.65 0.42 -1.59
N ILE A 57 3.56 1.00 -2.79
CA ILE A 57 4.02 2.35 -3.08
C ILE A 57 2.81 3.13 -3.58
N VAL A 58 2.33 4.09 -2.80
CA VAL A 58 1.29 5.02 -3.24
C VAL A 58 1.98 6.22 -3.87
N LYS A 59 1.61 6.52 -5.12
CA LYS A 59 2.08 7.69 -5.88
C LYS A 59 0.91 8.65 -6.07
N GLU A 60 1.21 9.86 -6.55
CA GLU A 60 0.19 10.87 -6.88
C GLU A 60 -0.85 10.35 -7.90
N ASP A 61 -0.41 9.59 -8.90
CA ASP A 61 -1.19 9.15 -10.06
C ASP A 61 -1.64 7.68 -10.00
N GLY A 62 -1.07 6.88 -9.11
CA GLY A 62 -1.31 5.44 -9.06
C GLY A 62 -0.86 4.81 -7.75
N ALA A 63 -1.00 3.50 -7.65
CA ALA A 63 -0.36 2.74 -6.59
C ALA A 63 0.26 1.47 -7.17
N LEU A 64 1.39 1.05 -6.61
CA LEU A 64 2.01 -0.24 -6.88
C LEU A 64 1.79 -1.12 -5.67
N LEU A 65 1.36 -2.35 -5.91
CA LEU A 65 1.06 -3.32 -4.87
C LEU A 65 1.86 -4.60 -5.12
N PHE A 66 2.85 -4.86 -4.29
CA PHE A 66 3.77 -5.98 -4.44
C PHE A 66 3.27 -7.15 -3.58
N LEU A 67 2.88 -8.25 -4.22
CA LEU A 67 2.16 -9.36 -3.58
C LEU A 67 2.90 -10.68 -3.76
N ARG A 68 3.07 -11.44 -2.67
CA ARG A 68 3.75 -12.74 -2.71
C ARG A 68 3.05 -13.77 -3.61
N PRO A 69 1.71 -13.82 -3.70
CA PRO A 69 1.01 -14.69 -4.66
C PRO A 69 1.38 -14.48 -6.13
N LEU A 70 1.97 -13.33 -6.49
CA LEU A 70 2.44 -13.04 -7.85
C LEU A 70 3.91 -13.42 -8.08
N ASP A 71 4.60 -13.95 -7.06
CA ASP A 71 5.92 -14.56 -7.28
C ASP A 71 5.79 -15.85 -8.11
N GLU A 72 6.87 -16.20 -8.81
CA GLU A 72 6.94 -17.41 -9.63
C GLU A 72 6.58 -18.67 -8.83
N GLY A 73 5.75 -19.55 -9.42
CA GLY A 73 5.33 -20.81 -8.81
C GLY A 73 4.23 -20.69 -7.76
N ARG A 74 3.47 -19.59 -7.75
CA ARG A 74 2.33 -19.36 -6.84
C ARG A 74 1.01 -19.30 -7.61
N ALA A 75 -0.10 -19.41 -6.87
CA ALA A 75 -1.46 -19.45 -7.41
C ALA A 75 -1.89 -18.17 -8.16
N GLY A 76 -1.19 -17.05 -7.96
CA GLY A 76 -1.57 -15.77 -8.56
C GLY A 76 -2.69 -15.06 -7.80
N LEU A 77 -3.37 -14.15 -8.49
CA LEU A 77 -4.58 -13.48 -8.02
C LEU A 77 -5.76 -13.97 -8.86
N SER A 78 -6.97 -13.96 -8.29
CA SER A 78 -8.17 -14.16 -9.10
C SER A 78 -8.32 -13.01 -10.11
N SER A 79 -8.87 -13.31 -11.29
CA SER A 79 -9.09 -12.29 -12.34
C SER A 79 -10.00 -11.16 -11.86
N GLU A 80 -10.94 -11.46 -10.97
CA GLU A 80 -11.84 -10.47 -10.36
C GLU A 80 -11.07 -9.48 -9.47
N LEU A 81 -10.17 -9.99 -8.61
CA LEU A 81 -9.35 -9.15 -7.75
C LEU A 81 -8.37 -8.31 -8.58
N GLU A 82 -7.75 -8.91 -9.60
CA GLU A 82 -6.84 -8.17 -10.48
C GLU A 82 -7.57 -7.04 -11.22
N ALA A 83 -8.75 -7.31 -11.77
CA ALA A 83 -9.56 -6.29 -12.44
C ALA A 83 -9.99 -5.17 -11.48
N LEU A 84 -10.37 -5.52 -10.24
CA LEU A 84 -10.75 -4.57 -9.21
C LEU A 84 -9.58 -3.64 -8.83
N LEU A 85 -8.38 -4.19 -8.63
CA LEU A 85 -7.18 -3.43 -8.32
C LEU A 85 -6.81 -2.49 -9.47
N ARG A 86 -6.77 -3.00 -10.71
CA ARG A 86 -6.45 -2.20 -11.89
C ARG A 86 -7.48 -1.09 -12.14
N GLY A 87 -8.76 -1.39 -11.95
CA GLY A 87 -9.85 -0.41 -12.05
C GLY A 87 -9.73 0.71 -11.02
N ALA A 88 -9.11 0.46 -9.86
CA ALA A 88 -8.81 1.47 -8.85
C ALA A 88 -7.48 2.22 -9.07
N GLY A 89 -6.79 1.99 -10.20
CA GLY A 89 -5.47 2.59 -10.48
C GLY A 89 -4.32 1.94 -9.71
N VAL A 90 -4.51 0.69 -9.26
CA VAL A 90 -3.51 -0.10 -8.55
C VAL A 90 -2.90 -1.12 -9.49
N THR A 91 -1.57 -1.10 -9.61
CA THR A 91 -0.83 -2.07 -10.43
C THR A 91 -0.22 -3.14 -9.52
N PRO A 92 -0.74 -4.37 -9.55
CA PRO A 92 -0.17 -5.46 -8.78
C PRO A 92 1.13 -5.97 -9.45
N ARG A 93 2.15 -6.27 -8.65
CA ARG A 93 3.47 -6.76 -9.07
C ARG A 93 3.96 -7.91 -8.18
N PRO A 94 4.91 -8.76 -8.63
CA PRO A 94 5.51 -9.78 -7.78
C PRO A 94 6.21 -9.19 -6.56
N TYR A 95 6.02 -9.78 -5.38
CA TYR A 95 6.64 -9.32 -4.13
C TYR A 95 8.15 -9.14 -4.23
N ARG A 96 8.84 -10.10 -4.86
CA ARG A 96 10.30 -10.08 -5.02
C ARG A 96 10.83 -8.90 -5.83
N ARG A 97 9.98 -8.25 -6.63
CA ARG A 97 10.37 -7.09 -7.46
C ARG A 97 10.46 -5.79 -6.68
N PHE A 98 9.94 -5.72 -5.45
CA PHE A 98 9.88 -4.50 -4.65
C PHE A 98 11.24 -3.80 -4.55
N PHE A 99 12.27 -4.47 -4.03
CA PHE A 99 13.60 -3.86 -3.85
C PHE A 99 14.31 -3.54 -5.17
N ALA A 100 13.94 -4.20 -6.27
CA ALA A 100 14.51 -3.93 -7.58
C ALA A 100 13.87 -2.71 -8.27
N GLU A 101 12.59 -2.46 -8.03
CA GLU A 101 11.81 -1.45 -8.75
C GLU A 101 11.55 -0.19 -7.90
N ALA A 102 11.43 -0.33 -6.58
CA ALA A 102 11.16 0.80 -5.68
C ALA A 102 12.15 1.96 -5.84
N PRO A 103 13.48 1.75 -5.95
CA PRO A 103 14.41 2.86 -6.14
C PRO A 103 14.14 3.66 -7.42
N GLY A 104 13.70 2.98 -8.50
CA GLY A 104 13.36 3.64 -9.76
C GLY A 104 12.05 4.43 -9.67
N GLU A 105 11.05 3.89 -8.99
CA GLU A 105 9.73 4.51 -8.82
C GLU A 105 9.75 5.71 -7.84
N LEU A 106 10.71 5.72 -6.90
CA LEU A 106 10.88 6.73 -5.86
C LEU A 106 11.96 7.77 -6.19
N LYS A 107 12.70 7.59 -7.28
CA LYS A 107 13.86 8.43 -7.62
C LYS A 107 13.48 9.91 -7.71
N GLY A 108 14.15 10.73 -6.91
CA GLY A 108 14.01 12.19 -6.93
C GLY A 108 12.73 12.73 -6.28
N LYS A 109 11.92 11.86 -5.65
CA LYS A 109 10.66 12.23 -4.99
C LYS A 109 10.86 12.38 -3.49
N LYS A 110 10.11 13.27 -2.86
CA LYS A 110 9.94 13.27 -1.40
C LYS A 110 9.05 12.11 -0.98
N VAL A 111 9.59 11.19 -0.20
CA VAL A 111 8.91 9.94 0.16
C VAL A 111 8.58 9.95 1.64
N PHE A 112 7.29 9.80 1.94
CA PHE A 112 6.87 9.51 3.30
C PHE A 112 7.20 8.06 3.62
N ILE A 113 8.05 7.87 4.63
CA ILE A 113 8.39 6.55 5.15
C ILE A 113 7.93 6.48 6.61
N GLU A 114 7.01 5.56 6.85
CA GLU A 114 6.42 5.33 8.16
C GLU A 114 7.47 4.90 9.20
N LYS A 115 7.44 5.56 10.36
CA LYS A 115 8.43 5.36 11.43
C LYS A 115 8.28 4.03 12.17
N SER A 116 7.05 3.49 12.27
CA SER A 116 6.72 2.25 13.00
C SER A 116 7.09 0.97 12.24
N SER A 117 7.18 1.02 10.91
CA SER A 117 7.39 -0.14 10.03
C SER A 117 8.73 -0.13 9.25
N CYS A 118 9.63 0.79 9.63
CA CYS A 118 10.92 1.04 8.98
C CYS A 118 11.97 -0.06 9.24
N SER A 119 11.98 -1.10 8.42
CA SER A 119 13.21 -1.88 8.23
C SER A 119 14.29 -1.00 7.59
N VAL A 120 15.56 -1.18 7.97
CA VAL A 120 16.70 -0.42 7.39
C VAL A 120 16.68 -0.48 5.86
N ALA A 121 16.34 -1.64 5.31
CA ALA A 121 16.26 -1.85 3.86
C ALA A 121 15.26 -0.93 3.14
N ILE A 122 14.20 -0.45 3.80
CA ILE A 122 13.25 0.51 3.20
C ILE A 122 13.82 1.93 3.24
N ARG A 123 14.54 2.27 4.31
CA ARG A 123 15.22 3.57 4.43
C ARG A 123 16.32 3.71 3.38
N ASP A 124 17.02 2.63 3.08
CA ASP A 124 18.08 2.64 2.06
C ASP A 124 17.56 2.79 0.62
N LEU A 125 16.24 2.71 0.39
CA LEU A 125 15.65 2.91 -0.94
C LEU A 125 15.71 4.37 -1.41
N VAL A 126 15.75 5.32 -0.47
CA VAL A 126 15.62 6.76 -0.73
C VAL A 126 16.70 7.50 0.07
N PRO A 127 17.42 8.48 -0.50
CA PRO A 127 18.36 9.30 0.27
C PRO A 127 17.68 9.99 1.46
N GLU A 128 18.37 10.13 2.59
CA GLU A 128 17.80 10.67 3.85
C GLU A 128 17.18 12.07 3.65
N GLU A 129 17.73 12.88 2.75
CA GLU A 129 17.26 14.25 2.46
C GLU A 129 15.89 14.29 1.79
N LEU A 130 15.48 13.18 1.18
CA LEU A 130 14.19 13.01 0.53
C LEU A 130 13.19 12.21 1.38
N GLN A 131 13.58 11.79 2.60
CA GLN A 131 12.70 11.05 3.49
C GLN A 131 11.89 12.03 4.36
N ILE A 132 10.57 11.83 4.39
CA ILE A 132 9.67 12.47 5.34
C ILE A 132 9.24 11.41 6.34
N HIS A 133 9.41 11.69 7.63
CA HIS A 133 9.03 10.78 8.71
C HIS A 133 7.92 11.40 9.57
N GLY A 134 6.93 10.59 9.93
CA GLY A 134 5.83 10.98 10.80
C GLY A 134 4.96 9.79 11.20
N GLN A 135 3.83 10.07 11.85
CA GLN A 135 2.77 9.07 12.01
C GLN A 135 2.10 8.83 10.66
N SER A 136 1.82 7.57 10.32
CA SER A 136 1.20 7.21 9.04
C SER A 136 -0.21 7.82 8.96
N PRO A 137 -0.54 8.59 7.91
CA PRO A 137 -1.91 9.02 7.68
C PRO A 137 -2.88 7.83 7.57
N ALA A 138 -2.39 6.69 7.06
CA ALA A 138 -3.16 5.46 6.98
C ALA A 138 -3.48 4.87 8.36
N GLU A 139 -2.56 4.96 9.34
CA GLU A 139 -2.83 4.59 10.74
C GLU A 139 -3.92 5.49 11.35
N GLY A 140 -3.85 6.79 11.12
CA GLY A 140 -4.84 7.75 11.61
C GLY A 140 -6.25 7.48 11.03
N PHE A 141 -6.33 7.19 9.74
CA PHE A 141 -7.60 6.86 9.08
C PHE A 141 -8.14 5.48 9.46
N LYS A 142 -7.27 4.52 9.74
CA LYS A 142 -7.66 3.21 10.26
C LYS A 142 -8.12 3.28 11.72
N ALA A 143 -7.50 4.14 12.53
CA ALA A 143 -7.86 4.33 13.95
C ALA A 143 -9.18 5.09 14.13
N ALA A 144 -9.52 5.98 13.20
CA ALA A 144 -10.84 6.60 13.13
C ALA A 144 -11.85 5.57 12.59
N LYS A 145 -12.43 4.75 13.47
CA LYS A 145 -13.53 3.83 13.13
C LYS A 145 -14.62 4.59 12.38
N ASN A 146 -14.88 4.19 11.14
CA ASN A 146 -16.11 4.60 10.47
C ASN A 146 -17.29 3.91 11.18
N GLU A 147 -18.43 4.58 11.35
CA GLU A 147 -19.62 4.06 12.08
C GLU A 147 -20.12 2.68 11.60
N LYS A 148 -19.67 2.20 10.44
CA LYS A 148 -20.00 0.88 9.85
C LYS A 148 -19.13 -0.31 10.30
N GLU A 149 -18.13 -0.13 11.17
CA GLU A 149 -17.34 -1.23 11.74
C GLU A 149 -17.83 -1.68 13.13
N ILE A 150 -19.01 -1.20 13.55
CA ILE A 150 -19.68 -1.58 14.81
C ILE A 150 -21.04 -2.19 14.45
N GLU A 151 -21.04 -3.32 13.75
CA GLU A 151 -22.15 -4.29 13.77
C GLU A 151 -21.63 -5.70 13.55
#